data_AF-A0A925N2C4-F1
#
_entry.id   AF-A0A925N2C4-F1
#
_cell.length_a   1.000
_cell.length_b   1.000
_cell.length_c   1.000
_cell.angle_alpha   90.00
_cell.angle_beta   90.00
_cell.angle_gamma   90.00
#
_symmetry.space_group_name_H-M   'P 1'
#
loop_
_entity.id
_entity.type
_entity.pdbx_description
1 polymer ?
#
loop_
_entity_poly.entity_id
_entity_poly.type
_entity_poly.pdbx_seq_one_letter_code
_entity_poly.pdbx_strand_id
1 'polypeptide(L)'
;MTMTPERQDAGPAHRRMGLRAMLTAFTVAALSVTAVVGSVSLWGARQAGDAATQTFVAKDVTADILPPPLYLIEMRLVLSQGVEGTLAIEKVKSEFKRLEGEYHTRVKYWQDNPPYGLEARLLGAQHQAGLAFIAASGKVIDALEANADAPAMRAALGAAHGSYLAHRTGVDATVKESASF
;
A
#
# COMPACT_ATOMS: atom_id res chain seq x y z
N MET A 1 85.58 53.78 -6.03
CA MET A 1 84.47 54.36 -5.23
C MET A 1 83.43 54.82 -6.23
N THR A 2 82.23 54.29 -6.32
CA THR A 2 81.36 53.68 -5.31
C THR A 2 80.34 52.79 -6.03
N MET A 3 80.18 51.55 -5.56
CA MET A 3 79.06 50.67 -5.88
C MET A 3 77.76 51.30 -5.37
N THR A 4 76.72 51.33 -6.20
CA THR A 4 75.32 51.36 -5.74
C THR A 4 74.77 49.95 -5.86
N PRO A 5 74.31 49.30 -4.78
CA PRO A 5 73.80 47.94 -4.85
C PRO A 5 72.35 47.89 -5.30
N GLU A 6 72.12 46.78 -6.00
CA GLU A 6 70.94 46.18 -6.58
C GLU A 6 69.72 46.13 -5.65
N ARG A 7 68.53 46.43 -6.21
CA ARG A 7 67.23 46.36 -5.52
C ARG A 7 66.84 44.88 -5.41
N GLN A 8 66.76 44.35 -4.19
CA GLN A 8 66.30 43.00 -3.91
C GLN A 8 64.77 42.98 -3.78
N ASP A 9 64.12 42.24 -4.66
CA ASP A 9 62.68 41.98 -4.65
C ASP A 9 62.30 41.09 -3.45
N ALA A 10 61.37 41.57 -2.62
CA ALA A 10 60.82 40.81 -1.50
C ALA A 10 59.66 39.92 -1.97
N GLY A 11 59.90 38.61 -2.06
CA GLY A 11 58.85 37.61 -2.23
C GLY A 11 57.91 37.52 -1.01
N PRO A 12 56.63 37.12 -1.17
CA PRO A 12 55.65 37.18 -0.10
C PRO A 12 56.00 36.24 1.06
N ALA A 13 56.06 36.78 2.27
CA ALA A 13 56.30 36.03 3.49
C ALA A 13 55.10 35.15 3.84
N HIS A 14 55.22 33.83 3.65
CA HIS A 14 54.24 32.88 4.16
C HIS A 14 54.27 32.87 5.70
N ARG A 15 53.25 33.47 6.32
CA ARG A 15 53.06 33.42 7.78
C ARG A 15 52.82 31.97 8.20
N ARG A 16 53.81 31.34 8.85
CA ARG A 16 53.66 29.99 9.39
C ARG A 16 52.69 30.04 10.57
N MET A 17 51.55 29.38 10.43
CA MET A 17 50.52 29.33 11.46
C MET A 17 51.00 28.45 12.63
N GLY A 18 50.82 28.91 13.86
CA GLY A 18 51.17 28.11 15.04
C GLY A 18 50.28 26.88 15.17
N LEU A 19 50.82 25.77 15.69
CA LEU A 19 50.11 24.48 15.83
C LEU A 19 48.72 24.62 16.49
N ARG A 20 48.60 25.47 17.52
CA ARG A 20 47.32 25.74 18.19
C ARG A 20 46.26 26.32 17.26
N ALA A 21 46.64 27.27 16.40
CA ALA A 21 45.73 27.90 15.44
C ALA A 21 45.29 26.90 14.34
N MET A 22 46.19 26.01 13.92
CA MET A 22 45.83 24.93 12.98
C MET A 22 44.83 23.95 13.61
N LEU A 23 45.05 23.52 14.86
CA LEU A 23 44.14 22.63 15.57
C LEU A 23 42.77 23.27 15.79
N THR A 24 42.70 24.54 16.19
CA THR A 24 41.41 25.24 16.34
C THR A 24 40.67 25.36 15.02
N ALA A 25 41.36 25.69 13.92
CA ALA A 25 40.74 25.78 12.60
C ALA A 25 40.20 24.42 12.14
N PHE A 26 40.96 23.34 12.37
CA PHE A 26 40.52 21.98 12.07
C PHE A 26 39.29 21.58 12.88
N THR A 27 39.29 21.81 14.20
CA THR A 27 38.14 21.51 15.05
C THR A 27 36.90 22.29 14.64
N VAL A 28 37.02 23.59 14.33
CA VAL A 28 35.91 24.39 13.83
C VAL A 28 35.38 23.84 12.51
N ALA A 29 36.27 23.52 11.56
CA ALA A 29 35.87 22.94 10.28
C ALA A 29 35.15 21.59 10.47
N ALA A 30 35.67 20.71 11.33
CA ALA A 30 35.05 19.42 11.63
C ALA A 30 33.66 19.58 12.27
N LEU A 31 33.50 20.52 13.21
CA LEU A 31 32.21 20.85 13.82
C LEU A 31 31.23 21.43 12.80
N SER A 32 31.69 22.31 11.90
CA SER A 32 30.86 22.86 10.83
C SER A 32 30.36 21.78 9.87
N VAL A 33 31.25 20.87 9.44
CA VAL A 33 30.84 19.74 8.59
C VAL A 33 29.85 18.84 9.31
N THR A 34 30.08 18.53 10.59
CA THR A 34 29.16 17.73 11.40
C THR A 34 27.80 18.40 11.52
N ALA A 35 27.75 19.71 11.77
CA ALA A 35 26.52 20.48 11.87
C ALA A 35 25.74 20.50 10.54
N VAL A 36 26.44 20.65 9.41
CA VAL A 36 25.81 20.61 8.08
C VAL A 36 25.24 19.23 7.79
N VAL A 37 26.03 18.17 7.98
CA VAL A 37 25.58 16.78 7.77
C VAL A 37 24.40 16.46 8.68
N GLY A 38 24.48 16.83 9.96
CA GLY A 38 23.38 16.66 10.92
C GLY A 38 22.13 17.42 10.50
N SER A 39 22.25 18.66 10.02
CA SER A 39 21.11 19.46 9.56
C SER A 39 20.45 18.86 8.32
N VAL A 40 21.24 18.46 7.31
CA VAL A 40 20.72 17.80 6.10
C VAL A 40 20.05 16.47 6.45
N SER A 41 20.63 15.70 7.36
CA SER A 41 20.08 14.42 7.82
C SER A 41 18.74 14.60 8.53
N LEU A 42 18.64 15.58 9.44
CA LEU A 42 17.39 15.92 10.13
C LEU A 42 16.31 16.42 9.17
N TRP A 43 16.69 17.27 8.21
CA TRP A 43 15.77 17.77 7.19
C TRP A 43 15.25 16.63 6.31
N GLY A 44 16.14 15.75 5.82
CA GLY A 44 15.75 14.57 5.04
C GLY A 44 14.85 13.61 5.82
N ALA A 45 15.16 13.36 7.10
CA ALA A 45 14.34 12.52 7.96
C ALA A 45 12.92 13.09 8.17
N ARG A 46 12.81 14.41 8.37
CA ARG A 46 11.49 15.09 8.47
C ARG A 46 10.71 14.98 7.17
N GLN A 47 11.35 15.26 6.04
CA GLN A 47 10.71 15.18 4.72
C GLN A 47 10.18 13.76 4.44
N ALA A 48 10.96 12.73 4.78
CA ALA A 48 10.55 11.33 4.64
C ALA A 48 9.38 10.99 5.59
N GLY A 49 9.41 11.49 6.82
CA GLY A 49 8.31 11.37 7.78
C GLY A 49 7.01 11.98 7.26
N ASP A 50 7.06 13.22 6.79
CA ASP A 50 5.88 13.92 6.26
C ASP A 50 5.29 13.21 5.02
N ALA A 51 6.14 12.73 4.12
CA ALA A 51 5.72 11.99 2.93
C ALA A 51 5.08 10.64 3.29
N ALA A 52 5.63 9.93 4.28
CA ALA A 52 5.04 8.69 4.79
C ALA A 52 3.67 8.95 5.42
N THR A 53 3.56 9.96 6.29
CA THR A 53 2.29 10.35 6.91
C THR A 53 1.23 10.69 5.86
N GLN A 54 1.57 11.50 4.85
CA GLN A 54 0.64 11.83 3.78
C GLN A 54 0.16 10.58 3.02
N THR A 55 1.06 9.63 2.77
CA THR A 55 0.74 8.36 2.10
C THR A 55 -0.18 7.49 2.96
N PHE A 56 0.07 7.40 4.27
CA PHE A 56 -0.79 6.64 5.18
C PHE A 56 -2.19 7.25 5.27
N VAL A 57 -2.30 8.56 5.47
CA VAL A 57 -3.59 9.26 5.51
C VAL A 57 -4.40 9.02 4.22
N ALA A 58 -3.75 9.11 3.05
CA ALA A 58 -4.45 8.85 1.78
C ALA A 58 -4.96 7.41 1.66
N LYS A 59 -4.17 6.43 2.14
CA LYS A 59 -4.57 5.02 2.17
C LYS A 59 -5.70 4.77 3.16
N ASP A 60 -5.64 5.36 4.36
CA ASP A 60 -6.65 5.20 5.41
C ASP A 60 -7.99 5.78 4.96
N VAL A 61 -8.01 7.00 4.41
CA VAL A 61 -9.23 7.61 3.86
C VAL A 61 -9.87 6.73 2.78
N THR A 62 -9.04 6.13 1.90
CA THR A 62 -9.54 5.23 0.87
C THR A 62 -10.14 3.96 1.48
N ALA A 63 -9.48 3.39 2.50
CA ALA A 63 -9.93 2.18 3.19
C ALA A 63 -11.20 2.39 4.02
N ASP A 64 -11.40 3.59 4.58
CA ASP A 64 -12.59 3.94 5.36
C ASP A 64 -13.84 4.12 4.49
N ILE A 65 -13.68 4.48 3.22
CA ILE A 65 -14.79 4.80 2.31
C ILE A 65 -15.16 3.60 1.42
N LEU A 66 -14.16 2.87 0.89
CA LEU A 66 -14.39 1.86 -0.13
C LEU A 66 -14.16 0.44 0.42
N PRO A 67 -15.12 -0.50 0.20
CA PRO A 67 -14.86 -1.89 0.50
C PRO A 67 -13.70 -2.40 -0.37
N PRO A 68 -12.69 -3.06 0.21
CA PRO A 68 -11.57 -3.56 -0.56
C PRO A 68 -12.00 -4.70 -1.51
N PRO A 69 -11.47 -4.78 -2.74
CA PRO A 69 -11.90 -5.76 -3.74
C PRO A 69 -11.81 -7.22 -3.28
N LEU A 70 -10.83 -7.52 -2.41
CA LEU A 70 -10.64 -8.87 -1.88
C LEU A 70 -11.68 -9.30 -0.85
N TYR A 71 -12.59 -8.42 -0.41
CA TYR A 71 -13.61 -8.74 0.59
C TYR A 71 -14.92 -9.26 -0.01
N LEU A 72 -15.17 -8.99 -1.30
CA LEU A 72 -16.34 -9.48 -2.06
C LEU A 72 -17.73 -9.19 -1.45
N ILE A 73 -17.83 -8.35 -0.41
CA ILE A 73 -19.11 -8.01 0.22
C ILE A 73 -20.06 -7.29 -0.76
N GLU A 74 -19.54 -6.48 -1.66
CA GLU A 74 -20.35 -5.81 -2.68
C GLU A 74 -20.96 -6.82 -3.65
N MET A 75 -20.22 -7.89 -4.01
CA MET A 75 -20.75 -8.98 -4.84
C MET A 75 -21.93 -9.65 -4.15
N ARG A 76 -21.84 -9.91 -2.83
CA ARG A 76 -22.99 -10.37 -2.06
C ARG A 76 -24.17 -9.41 -2.23
N LEU A 77 -23.97 -8.13 -1.94
CA LEU A 77 -25.04 -7.12 -1.99
C LEU A 77 -25.75 -7.13 -3.35
N VAL A 78 -25.00 -7.11 -4.45
CA VAL A 78 -25.52 -7.13 -5.82
C VAL A 78 -26.38 -8.37 -6.09
N LEU A 79 -25.94 -9.55 -5.64
CA LEU A 79 -26.71 -10.79 -5.80
C LEU A 79 -28.02 -10.76 -5.00
N SER A 80 -27.98 -10.22 -3.79
CA SER A 80 -29.18 -9.99 -2.97
C SER A 80 -30.18 -9.09 -3.69
N GLN A 81 -29.71 -7.96 -4.25
CA GLN A 81 -30.57 -7.04 -5.00
C GLN A 81 -31.18 -7.67 -6.26
N GLY A 82 -30.43 -8.55 -6.95
CA GLY A 82 -30.95 -9.33 -8.06
C GLY A 82 -32.10 -10.24 -7.65
N VAL A 83 -31.92 -11.01 -6.58
CA VAL A 83 -32.92 -11.96 -6.04
C VAL A 83 -34.13 -11.24 -5.45
N GLU A 84 -33.94 -10.05 -4.88
CA GLU A 84 -35.01 -9.18 -4.38
C GLU A 84 -35.76 -8.46 -5.52
N GLY A 85 -35.22 -8.47 -6.73
CA GLY A 85 -35.78 -7.76 -7.88
C GLY A 85 -35.58 -6.25 -7.83
N THR A 86 -34.71 -5.74 -6.95
CA THR A 86 -34.40 -4.31 -6.82
C THR A 86 -33.31 -3.86 -7.79
N LEU A 87 -32.59 -4.80 -8.41
CA LEU A 87 -31.59 -4.55 -9.46
C LEU A 87 -31.86 -5.44 -10.68
N ALA A 88 -31.88 -4.84 -11.87
CA ALA A 88 -32.09 -5.57 -13.12
C ALA A 88 -30.96 -6.58 -13.39
N ILE A 89 -31.30 -7.75 -13.93
CA ILE A 89 -30.35 -8.86 -14.18
C ILE A 89 -29.13 -8.44 -15.02
N GLU A 90 -29.32 -7.60 -16.05
CA GLU A 90 -28.20 -7.12 -16.86
C GLU A 90 -27.19 -6.30 -16.04
N LYS A 91 -27.68 -5.52 -15.07
CA LYS A 91 -26.83 -4.78 -14.15
C LYS A 91 -26.16 -5.71 -13.14
N VAL A 92 -26.89 -6.71 -12.60
CA VAL A 92 -26.32 -7.76 -11.73
C VAL A 92 -25.14 -8.46 -12.41
N LYS A 93 -25.30 -8.88 -13.67
CA LYS A 93 -24.26 -9.53 -14.48
C LYS A 93 -23.06 -8.62 -14.73
N SER A 94 -23.32 -7.36 -15.08
CA SER A 94 -22.28 -6.35 -15.29
C SER A 94 -21.45 -6.14 -14.02
N GLU A 95 -22.10 -5.96 -12.87
CA GLU A 95 -21.43 -5.76 -11.59
C GLU A 95 -20.68 -7.02 -11.14
N PHE A 96 -21.27 -8.21 -11.31
CA PHE A 96 -20.57 -9.47 -11.04
C PHE A 96 -19.25 -9.59 -11.80
N LYS A 97 -19.27 -9.35 -13.12
CA LYS A 97 -18.06 -9.40 -13.96
C LYS A 97 -17.02 -8.37 -13.53
N ARG A 98 -17.46 -7.15 -13.21
CA ARG A 98 -16.56 -6.09 -12.71
C ARG A 98 -15.88 -6.53 -11.42
N LEU A 99 -16.66 -6.96 -10.44
CA LEU A 99 -16.18 -7.32 -9.10
C LEU A 99 -15.29 -8.57 -9.12
N GLU A 100 -15.62 -9.57 -9.93
CA GLU A 100 -14.75 -10.74 -10.18
C GLU A 100 -13.42 -10.30 -10.82
N GLY A 101 -13.45 -9.41 -11.82
CA GLY A 101 -12.26 -8.87 -12.46
C GLY A 101 -11.36 -8.07 -11.51
N GLU A 102 -11.95 -7.23 -10.66
CA GLU A 102 -11.22 -6.47 -9.63
C GLU A 102 -10.58 -7.39 -8.60
N TYR A 103 -11.29 -8.44 -8.17
CA TYR A 103 -10.76 -9.46 -7.29
C TYR A 103 -9.52 -10.14 -7.89
N HIS A 104 -9.62 -10.64 -9.12
CA HIS A 104 -8.50 -11.30 -9.79
C HIS A 104 -7.32 -10.36 -10.05
N THR A 105 -7.60 -9.11 -10.42
CA THR A 105 -6.56 -8.06 -10.56
C THR A 105 -5.82 -7.87 -9.25
N ARG A 106 -6.53 -7.84 -8.12
CA ARG A 106 -5.91 -7.64 -6.81
C ARG A 106 -5.15 -8.88 -6.33
N VAL A 107 -5.65 -10.08 -6.60
CA VAL A 107 -4.93 -11.34 -6.34
C VAL A 107 -3.61 -11.35 -7.12
N LYS A 108 -3.64 -11.05 -8.42
CA LYS A 108 -2.43 -10.97 -9.25
C LYS A 108 -1.43 -9.96 -8.70
N TYR A 109 -1.90 -8.77 -8.33
CA TYR A 109 -1.04 -7.75 -7.74
C TYR A 109 -0.27 -8.29 -6.52
N TRP A 110 -0.94 -9.00 -5.61
CA TRP A 110 -0.30 -9.54 -4.40
C TRP A 110 0.56 -10.77 -4.65
N GLN A 111 0.32 -11.52 -5.73
CA GLN A 111 1.25 -12.56 -6.18
C GLN A 111 2.55 -11.93 -6.70
N ASP A 112 2.43 -10.84 -7.47
CA ASP A 112 3.57 -10.12 -8.04
C ASP A 112 4.28 -9.24 -6.99
N ASN A 113 3.60 -8.86 -5.91
CA ASN A 113 4.09 -7.99 -4.83
C ASN A 113 3.78 -8.63 -3.46
N PRO A 114 4.54 -9.66 -3.03
CA PRO A 114 4.24 -10.41 -1.81
C PRO A 114 4.16 -9.52 -0.55
N PRO A 115 3.08 -9.62 0.26
CA PRO A 115 2.87 -8.77 1.44
C PRO A 115 3.70 -9.22 2.67
N TYR A 116 5.02 -9.25 2.53
CA TYR A 116 6.01 -9.38 3.60
C TYR A 116 5.67 -10.46 4.67
N GLY A 117 5.26 -11.66 4.25
CA GLY A 117 4.94 -12.78 5.16
C GLY A 117 3.44 -13.04 5.36
N LEU A 118 2.55 -12.18 4.85
CA LEU A 118 1.10 -12.36 4.90
C LEU A 118 0.53 -13.14 3.70
N GLU A 119 1.38 -13.61 2.77
CA GLU A 119 0.99 -14.29 1.53
C GLU A 119 0.09 -15.48 1.82
N ALA A 120 0.48 -16.32 2.79
CA ALA A 120 -0.23 -17.55 3.10
C ALA A 120 -1.65 -17.30 3.63
N ARG A 121 -1.85 -16.20 4.36
CA ARG A 121 -3.16 -15.79 4.85
C ARG A 121 -4.01 -15.19 3.73
N LEU A 122 -3.44 -14.22 3.01
CA LEU A 122 -4.14 -13.47 1.97
C LEU A 122 -4.48 -14.33 0.74
N LEU A 123 -3.53 -15.15 0.29
CA LEU A 123 -3.60 -15.93 -0.95
C LEU A 123 -3.82 -17.45 -0.72
N GLY A 124 -3.88 -17.88 0.53
CA GLY A 124 -4.21 -19.26 0.91
C GLY A 124 -5.71 -19.46 1.16
N ALA A 125 -6.07 -19.79 2.41
CA ALA A 125 -7.44 -20.18 2.77
C ALA A 125 -8.49 -19.11 2.45
N GLN A 126 -8.19 -17.83 2.70
CA GLN A 126 -9.08 -16.71 2.35
C GLN A 126 -9.37 -16.70 0.84
N HIS A 127 -8.34 -16.86 0.02
CA HIS A 127 -8.45 -16.84 -1.44
C HIS A 127 -9.26 -18.02 -1.96
N GLN A 128 -8.99 -19.24 -1.48
CA GLN A 128 -9.74 -20.43 -1.86
C GLN A 128 -11.24 -20.30 -1.54
N ALA A 129 -11.57 -19.77 -0.36
CA ALA A 129 -12.95 -19.50 0.00
C ALA A 129 -13.57 -18.38 -0.86
N GLY A 130 -12.78 -17.38 -1.26
CA GLY A 130 -13.23 -16.32 -2.18
C GLY A 130 -13.58 -16.87 -3.57
N LEU A 131 -12.75 -17.75 -4.13
CA LEU A 131 -13.04 -18.44 -5.39
C LEU A 131 -14.30 -19.31 -5.28
N ALA A 132 -14.48 -20.01 -4.17
CA ALA A 132 -15.70 -20.78 -3.92
C ALA A 132 -16.94 -19.89 -3.86
N PHE A 133 -16.84 -18.70 -3.25
CA PHE A 133 -17.92 -17.73 -3.26
C PHE A 133 -18.22 -17.20 -4.66
N ILE A 134 -17.21 -16.80 -5.44
CA ILE A 134 -17.38 -16.35 -6.83
C ILE A 134 -18.07 -17.43 -7.68
N ALA A 135 -17.66 -18.69 -7.55
CA ALA A 135 -18.29 -19.80 -8.26
C ALA A 135 -19.75 -20.01 -7.82
N ALA A 136 -20.06 -19.89 -6.52
CA ALA A 136 -21.43 -19.99 -6.03
C ALA A 136 -22.30 -18.80 -6.47
N SER A 137 -21.71 -17.61 -6.58
CA SER A 137 -22.35 -16.40 -7.11
C SER A 137 -22.76 -16.58 -8.58
N GLY A 138 -21.95 -17.25 -9.39
CA GLY A 138 -22.32 -17.63 -10.76
C GLY A 138 -23.64 -18.42 -10.82
N LYS A 139 -23.85 -19.36 -9.89
CA LYS A 139 -25.10 -20.15 -9.81
C LYS A 139 -26.32 -19.30 -9.45
N VAL A 140 -26.14 -18.20 -8.72
CA VAL A 140 -27.22 -17.25 -8.46
C VAL A 140 -27.59 -16.49 -9.73
N ILE A 141 -26.60 -16.11 -10.53
CA ILE A 141 -26.81 -15.48 -11.84
C ILE A 141 -27.53 -16.43 -12.78
N ASP A 142 -27.11 -17.69 -12.86
CA ASP A 142 -27.78 -18.70 -13.69
C ASP A 142 -29.26 -18.85 -13.30
N ALA A 143 -29.57 -18.86 -11.99
CA ALA A 143 -30.95 -18.94 -11.50
C ALA A 143 -31.79 -17.70 -11.85
N LEU A 144 -31.18 -16.50 -11.79
CA LEU A 144 -31.83 -15.25 -12.18
C LEU A 144 -32.08 -15.21 -13.70
N GLU A 145 -31.10 -15.61 -14.51
CA GLU A 145 -31.21 -15.67 -15.97
C GLU A 145 -32.27 -16.67 -16.43
N ALA A 146 -32.35 -17.83 -15.76
CA ALA A 146 -33.37 -18.84 -15.99
C ALA A 146 -34.77 -18.40 -15.52
N ASN A 147 -34.89 -17.23 -14.88
CA ASN A 147 -36.11 -16.76 -14.22
C ASN A 147 -36.72 -17.86 -13.33
N ALA A 148 -35.87 -18.50 -12.52
CA ALA A 148 -36.27 -19.56 -11.62
C ALA A 148 -37.30 -19.05 -10.59
N ASP A 149 -38.01 -19.97 -9.95
CA ASP A 149 -38.96 -19.58 -8.91
C ASP A 149 -38.26 -18.92 -7.70
N ALA A 150 -39.04 -18.14 -6.94
CA ALA A 150 -38.49 -17.40 -5.81
C ALA A 150 -37.84 -18.30 -4.74
N PRO A 151 -38.37 -19.49 -4.41
CA PRO A 151 -37.67 -20.45 -3.55
C PRO A 151 -36.30 -20.89 -4.09
N ALA A 152 -36.18 -21.24 -5.37
CA ALA A 152 -34.93 -21.66 -5.98
C ALA A 152 -33.88 -20.54 -6.00
N MET A 153 -34.27 -19.31 -6.35
CA MET A 153 -33.38 -18.15 -6.31
C MET A 153 -32.88 -17.87 -4.88
N ARG A 154 -33.76 -17.97 -3.87
CA ARG A 154 -33.36 -17.81 -2.46
C ARG A 154 -32.43 -18.94 -2.00
N ALA A 155 -32.66 -20.17 -2.44
CA ALA A 155 -31.79 -21.30 -2.12
C ALA A 155 -30.39 -21.12 -2.72
N ALA A 156 -30.30 -20.69 -3.98
CA ALA A 156 -29.03 -20.37 -4.63
C ALA A 156 -28.29 -19.25 -3.88
N LEU A 157 -28.98 -18.16 -3.53
CA LEU A 157 -28.41 -17.07 -2.75
C LEU A 157 -27.96 -17.51 -1.35
N GLY A 158 -28.70 -18.41 -0.71
CA GLY A 158 -28.34 -19.01 0.56
C GLY A 158 -27.04 -19.83 0.48
N ALA A 159 -26.88 -20.64 -0.56
CA ALA A 159 -25.65 -21.39 -0.81
C ALA A 159 -24.45 -20.46 -1.08
N ALA A 160 -24.65 -19.42 -1.90
CA ALA A 160 -23.63 -18.39 -2.12
C ALA A 160 -23.30 -17.64 -0.83
N HIS A 161 -24.29 -17.35 0.03
CA HIS A 161 -24.07 -16.72 1.32
C HIS A 161 -23.18 -17.56 2.25
N GLY A 162 -23.41 -18.88 2.31
CA GLY A 162 -22.56 -19.78 3.09
C GLY A 162 -21.09 -19.72 2.64
N SER A 163 -20.87 -19.67 1.32
CA SER A 163 -19.52 -19.52 0.75
C SER A 163 -18.91 -18.14 1.07
N TYR A 164 -19.70 -17.07 1.02
CA TYR A 164 -19.29 -15.74 1.45
C TYR A 164 -18.86 -15.71 2.94
N LEU A 165 -19.61 -16.36 3.82
CA LEU A 165 -19.26 -16.40 5.25
C LEU A 165 -17.93 -17.13 5.48
N ALA A 166 -17.67 -18.23 4.78
CA ALA A 166 -16.37 -18.91 4.82
C ALA A 166 -15.23 -17.99 4.34
N HIS A 167 -15.46 -17.25 3.25
CA HIS A 167 -14.51 -16.25 2.77
C HIS A 167 -14.25 -15.14 3.78
N ARG A 168 -15.32 -14.57 4.37
CA ARG A 168 -15.25 -13.55 5.41
C ARG A 168 -14.45 -14.02 6.63
N THR A 169 -14.63 -15.26 7.07
CA THR A 169 -13.81 -15.82 8.16
C THR A 169 -12.31 -15.80 7.81
N GLY A 170 -11.95 -16.10 6.55
CA GLY A 170 -10.59 -15.96 6.07
C GLY A 170 -10.09 -14.51 6.07
N VAL A 171 -10.92 -13.57 5.63
CA VAL A 171 -10.62 -12.13 5.66
C VAL A 171 -10.38 -11.65 7.09
N ASP A 172 -11.28 -11.96 8.02
CA ASP A 172 -11.17 -11.58 9.43
C ASP A 172 -9.88 -12.13 10.06
N ALA A 173 -9.48 -13.36 9.69
CA ALA A 173 -8.23 -13.96 10.14
C ALA A 173 -6.99 -13.24 9.57
N THR A 174 -7.00 -12.86 8.29
CA THR A 174 -5.91 -12.09 7.67
C THR A 174 -5.78 -10.71 8.29
N VAL A 175 -6.90 -10.01 8.52
CA VAL A 175 -6.91 -8.69 9.18
C VAL A 175 -6.32 -8.79 10.58
N LYS A 176 -6.72 -9.80 11.36
CA LYS A 176 -6.19 -10.03 12.71
C LYS A 176 -4.68 -10.21 12.71
N GLU A 177 -4.14 -10.96 11.75
CA GLU A 177 -2.70 -11.18 11.64
C GLU A 177 -1.95 -9.93 11.17
N SER A 178 -2.47 -9.22 10.16
CA SER A 178 -1.86 -7.97 9.70
C SER A 178 -1.82 -6.89 10.77
N ALA A 179 -2.78 -6.87 11.69
CA ALA A 179 -2.82 -5.91 12.80
C ALA A 179 -1.80 -6.24 13.92
N SER A 180 -1.19 -7.43 13.88
CA SER A 180 -0.16 -7.86 14.84
C SER A 180 1.27 -7.70 14.33
N PHE A 181 1.43 -7.20 13.10
CA PHE A 181 2.70 -6.91 12.44
C PHE A 181 3.24 -5.54 12.87
#